data_AF-A0AAJ4VX41-F1
#
_entry.id   AF-A0AAJ4VX41-F1
#
_cell.length_a   1.000
_cell.length_b   1.000
_cell.length_c   1.000
_cell.angle_alpha   90.00
_cell.angle_beta   90.00
_cell.angle_gamma   90.00
#
_symmetry.space_group_name_H-M   'P 1'
#
loop_
_entity.id
_entity.type
_entity.pdbx_description
1 polymer ?
#
loop_
_entity_poly.entity_id
_entity_poly.type
_entity_poly.pdbx_seq_one_letter_code
_entity_poly.pdbx_strand_id
1 'polypeptide(L)'
;MTELNSTPDMDMPEESKVNDPLPGAGAEEAALDDWASALAEQNDNTSVSATTAGVFQPLSKVEPSTTRNDIDMILDIPVQMTVELGRTKIAIRNLLQLAQGSVVELDGLAGEPMDVLVNGCLIAQGEVVVVNDKFGIRLTDIITPSERIRKLNR
;
A
#
# COMPACT_ATOMS: atom_id res chain seq x y z
N MET A 1 -27.05 -53.39 23.64
CA MET A 1 -26.01 -54.39 23.41
C MET A 1 -25.19 -53.87 22.23
N THR A 2 -24.41 -52.80 22.39
CA THR A 2 -23.16 -52.61 23.16
C THR A 2 -21.99 -53.37 22.54
N GLU A 3 -20.91 -52.60 22.31
CA GLU A 3 -19.54 -52.95 21.89
C GLU A 3 -19.28 -52.99 20.37
N LEU A 4 -18.20 -52.44 19.78
CA LEU A 4 -16.85 -52.12 20.25
C LEU A 4 -16.14 -51.11 19.28
N ASN A 5 -15.06 -50.50 19.80
CA ASN A 5 -13.87 -49.96 19.12
C ASN A 5 -13.74 -48.40 19.05
N SER A 6 -13.15 -47.74 20.05
CA SER A 6 -11.71 -47.61 20.41
C SER A 6 -10.98 -46.50 19.61
N THR A 7 -11.00 -45.28 20.16
CA THR A 7 -10.03 -44.22 19.89
C THR A 7 -8.95 -44.25 20.98
N PRO A 8 -7.65 -44.30 20.66
CA PRO A 8 -6.61 -44.24 21.67
C PRO A 8 -6.33 -42.79 22.09
N ASP A 9 -6.41 -42.55 23.40
CA ASP A 9 -5.89 -41.35 24.07
C ASP A 9 -4.38 -41.24 23.81
N MET A 10 -3.98 -40.15 23.15
CA MET A 10 -2.58 -39.75 23.03
C MET A 10 -2.31 -38.68 24.09
N ASP A 11 -1.92 -39.14 25.27
CA ASP A 11 -1.37 -38.32 26.36
C ASP A 11 -0.16 -37.52 25.85
N MET A 12 -0.25 -36.18 25.92
CA MET A 12 0.92 -35.31 25.85
C MET A 12 1.39 -34.98 27.28
N PRO A 13 2.70 -35.08 27.58
CA PRO A 13 3.22 -34.90 28.92
C PRO A 13 3.24 -33.43 29.36
N GLU A 14 3.00 -33.24 30.65
CA GLU A 14 3.09 -31.98 31.41
C GLU A 14 4.44 -31.27 31.23
N GLU A 15 4.40 -29.96 30.93
CA GLU A 15 5.56 -29.08 31.04
C GLU A 15 5.98 -28.92 32.50
N SER A 16 7.17 -29.43 32.80
CA SER A 16 7.86 -29.29 34.07
C SER A 16 8.24 -27.83 34.35
N LYS A 17 7.75 -27.30 35.48
CA LYS A 17 8.32 -26.12 36.14
C LYS A 17 9.74 -26.46 36.61
N VAL A 18 10.75 -25.84 35.98
CA VAL A 18 12.11 -25.77 36.52
C VAL A 18 12.38 -24.30 36.79
N ASN A 19 12.12 -23.87 38.03
CA ASN A 19 12.69 -22.63 38.57
C ASN A 19 13.73 -23.03 39.61
N ASP A 20 14.99 -22.89 39.22
CA ASP A 20 16.19 -23.15 40.01
C ASP A 20 16.33 -22.19 41.22
N PRO A 21 17.13 -22.57 42.23
CA PRO A 21 17.18 -21.88 43.51
C PRO A 21 18.08 -20.63 43.50
N LEU A 22 17.77 -19.66 44.36
CA LEU A 22 18.56 -18.45 44.59
C LEU A 22 19.99 -18.79 45.08
N PRO A 23 21.05 -18.17 44.51
CA PRO A 23 22.37 -18.11 45.13
C PRO A 23 22.48 -16.90 46.06
N GLY A 24 23.20 -17.11 47.17
CA GLY A 24 23.33 -16.17 48.27
C GLY A 24 24.23 -14.95 48.01
N ALA A 25 24.08 -14.04 48.96
CA ALA A 25 24.83 -12.81 49.24
C ALA A 25 26.29 -12.77 48.77
N GLY A 26 26.67 -11.64 48.13
CA GLY A 26 28.04 -11.12 48.25
C GLY A 26 28.73 -10.49 47.02
N ALA A 27 28.06 -10.20 45.90
CA ALA A 27 28.79 -9.76 44.69
C ALA A 27 28.10 -8.72 43.78
N GLU A 28 27.15 -7.92 44.29
CA GLU A 28 26.37 -6.99 43.46
C GLU A 28 26.66 -5.49 43.68
N GLU A 29 27.44 -5.10 44.70
CA GLU A 29 27.74 -3.68 44.97
C GLU A 29 28.80 -3.06 44.04
N ALA A 30 29.71 -3.85 43.45
CA ALA A 30 30.81 -3.31 42.65
C ALA A 30 30.44 -2.97 41.19
N ALA A 31 29.38 -3.58 40.63
CA ALA A 31 29.00 -3.37 39.23
C ALA A 31 28.03 -2.19 39.04
N LEU A 32 27.38 -1.73 40.11
CA LEU A 32 26.45 -0.59 40.10
C LEU A 32 27.20 0.76 40.16
N ASP A 33 28.39 0.79 40.77
CA ASP A 33 29.21 2.00 40.97
C ASP A 33 29.94 2.46 39.68
N ASP A 34 30.29 1.51 38.81
CA ASP A 34 30.94 1.75 37.51
C ASP A 34 29.96 2.39 36.50
N TRP A 35 28.68 2.00 36.57
CA TRP A 35 27.60 2.62 35.78
C TRP A 35 27.21 4.01 36.29
N ALA A 36 27.31 4.26 37.61
CA ALA A 36 26.97 5.55 38.20
C ALA A 36 27.99 6.65 37.84
N SER A 37 29.27 6.29 37.73
CA SER A 37 30.35 7.24 37.40
C SER A 37 30.31 7.71 35.93
N ALA A 38 29.85 6.87 34.99
CA ALA A 38 29.72 7.25 33.57
C ALA A 38 28.60 8.28 33.28
N LEU A 39 27.57 8.35 34.13
CA LEU A 39 26.49 9.35 34.03
C LEU A 39 26.87 10.71 34.64
N ALA A 40 27.82 10.73 35.59
CA ALA A 40 28.30 11.97 36.19
C ALA A 40 29.19 12.80 35.24
N GLU A 41 29.83 12.15 34.26
CA GLU A 41 30.71 12.82 33.28
C GLU A 41 29.97 13.50 32.11
N GLN A 42 28.65 13.35 31.97
CA GLN A 42 27.87 14.04 30.92
C GLN A 42 27.17 15.33 31.38
N ASN A 43 27.26 15.71 32.66
CA ASN A 43 26.53 16.87 33.18
C ASN A 43 27.38 18.16 33.33
N ASP A 44 28.62 18.18 32.86
CA ASP A 44 29.44 19.41 32.81
C ASP A 44 29.28 20.14 31.47
N ASN A 45 28.05 20.55 31.14
CA ASN A 45 27.82 21.55 30.10
C ASN A 45 27.90 22.95 30.71
N THR A 46 29.12 23.33 31.12
CA THR A 46 29.45 24.71 31.45
C THR A 46 29.47 25.53 30.17
N SER A 47 28.53 26.46 30.06
CA SER A 47 28.46 27.48 29.01
C SER A 47 29.69 28.38 29.05
N VAL A 48 30.70 28.08 28.23
CA VAL A 48 31.79 29.01 27.90
C VAL A 48 31.55 29.63 26.52
N SER A 49 30.94 30.81 26.55
CA SER A 49 30.90 31.73 25.42
C SER A 49 32.29 32.33 25.22
N ALA A 50 33.08 31.76 24.31
CA ALA A 50 34.30 32.37 23.80
C ALA A 50 34.19 32.50 22.27
N THR A 51 34.10 33.75 21.84
CA THR A 51 34.08 34.22 20.45
C THR A 51 35.34 33.82 19.70
N THR A 52 35.24 32.91 18.73
CA THR A 52 36.20 32.79 17.65
C THR A 52 35.48 32.63 16.31
N ALA A 53 35.76 33.60 15.44
CA ALA A 53 35.80 33.50 13.99
C ALA A 53 34.64 32.77 13.28
N GLY A 54 33.73 33.56 12.70
CA GLY A 54 32.80 33.08 11.70
C GLY A 54 33.52 32.52 10.48
N VAL A 55 33.53 31.20 10.32
CA VAL A 55 33.73 30.50 9.04
C VAL A 55 32.97 29.17 9.05
N PHE A 56 31.68 29.17 9.41
CA PHE A 56 30.79 28.08 9.00
C PHE A 56 29.37 28.64 8.92
N GLN A 57 28.96 29.03 7.71
CA GLN A 57 27.53 29.18 7.44
C GLN A 57 26.95 27.77 7.40
N PRO A 58 25.98 27.41 8.26
CA PRO A 58 25.26 26.17 8.09
C PRO A 58 24.60 26.22 6.71
N LEU A 59 24.84 25.20 5.87
CA LEU A 59 24.21 25.08 4.57
C LEU A 59 22.71 25.25 4.79
N SER A 60 22.17 26.39 4.36
CA SER A 60 20.76 26.69 4.49
C SER A 60 20.04 25.55 3.80
N LYS A 61 19.26 24.82 4.58
CA LYS A 61 18.47 23.69 4.14
C LYS A 61 17.81 24.07 2.82
N VAL A 62 18.28 23.46 1.73
CA VAL A 62 17.62 23.59 0.42
C VAL A 62 16.28 22.90 0.61
N GLU A 63 15.26 23.70 0.86
CA GLU A 63 13.87 23.27 0.85
C GLU A 63 13.60 22.67 -0.54
N PRO A 64 13.19 21.39 -0.64
CA PRO A 64 12.81 20.80 -1.92
C PRO A 64 11.42 21.32 -2.30
N SER A 65 11.30 22.60 -2.65
CA SER A 65 10.01 23.22 -2.95
C SER A 65 9.73 23.44 -4.44
N THR A 66 10.71 23.21 -5.33
CA THR A 66 10.53 23.48 -6.77
C THR A 66 9.80 22.35 -7.51
N THR A 67 9.94 21.09 -7.10
CA THR A 67 9.34 19.94 -7.81
C THR A 67 7.82 19.79 -7.63
N ARG A 68 7.22 20.42 -6.61
CA ARG A 68 5.75 20.33 -6.40
C ARG A 68 4.97 21.18 -7.40
N ASN A 69 5.46 22.38 -7.69
CA ASN A 69 4.76 23.34 -8.55
C ASN A 69 4.68 22.89 -10.02
N ASP A 70 5.65 22.11 -10.51
CA ASP A 70 5.63 21.57 -11.87
C ASP A 70 4.55 20.49 -12.05
N ILE A 71 4.24 19.74 -10.99
CA ILE A 71 3.18 18.72 -11.01
C ILE A 71 1.82 19.39 -11.08
N ASP A 72 1.62 20.50 -10.37
CA ASP A 72 0.34 21.22 -10.33
C ASP A 72 -0.09 21.70 -11.73
N MET A 73 0.85 22.04 -12.61
CA MET A 73 0.56 22.40 -14.01
C MET A 73 0.11 21.21 -14.88
N ILE A 74 0.53 19.98 -14.54
CA ILE A 74 0.20 18.76 -15.30
C ILE A 74 -1.20 18.24 -14.95
N LEU A 75 -1.75 18.62 -13.78
CA LEU A 75 -3.05 18.14 -13.29
C LEU A 75 -4.22 18.53 -14.20
N ASP A 76 -4.10 19.62 -14.97
CA ASP A 76 -5.17 20.16 -15.82
C ASP A 76 -5.19 19.59 -17.24
N ILE A 77 -4.34 18.63 -17.56
CA ILE A 77 -4.29 18.03 -18.90
C ILE A 77 -5.53 17.14 -19.11
N PRO A 78 -6.37 17.39 -20.14
CA PRO A 78 -7.52 16.56 -20.41
C PRO A 78 -7.07 15.17 -20.89
N VAL A 79 -7.71 14.12 -20.37
CA VAL A 79 -7.40 12.73 -20.72
C VAL A 79 -8.64 12.02 -21.25
N GLN A 80 -8.48 11.22 -22.29
CA GLN A 80 -9.55 10.41 -22.82
C GLN A 80 -9.75 9.16 -21.95
N MET A 81 -10.95 9.05 -21.38
CA MET A 81 -11.41 7.87 -20.66
C MET A 81 -12.41 7.11 -21.54
N THR A 82 -12.18 5.82 -21.70
CA THR A 82 -13.02 4.90 -22.46
C THR A 82 -13.62 3.90 -21.51
N VAL A 83 -14.90 3.59 -21.69
CA VAL A 83 -15.58 2.60 -20.88
C VAL A 83 -16.08 1.54 -21.82
N GLU A 84 -15.74 0.29 -21.53
CA GLU A 84 -16.03 -0.83 -22.39
C GLU A 84 -17.12 -1.69 -21.78
N LEU A 85 -18.21 -1.87 -22.54
CA LEU A 85 -19.24 -2.88 -22.23
C LEU A 85 -18.67 -4.30 -22.32
N GLY A 86 -17.75 -4.52 -23.25
CA GLY A 86 -17.09 -5.81 -23.44
C GLY A 86 -16.30 -5.86 -24.74
N ARG A 87 -15.46 -6.88 -24.86
CA ARG A 87 -14.67 -7.18 -26.06
C ARG A 87 -15.14 -8.52 -26.64
N THR A 88 -14.83 -8.79 -27.89
CA THR A 88 -14.98 -10.12 -28.48
C THR A 88 -14.05 -10.26 -29.67
N LYS A 89 -13.71 -11.50 -30.04
CA LYS A 89 -12.90 -11.80 -31.22
C LYS A 89 -13.77 -12.53 -32.24
N ILE A 90 -13.95 -11.92 -33.40
CA ILE A 90 -14.68 -12.53 -34.52
C ILE A 90 -13.77 -12.70 -35.73
N ALA A 91 -14.01 -13.74 -36.54
CA ALA A 91 -13.30 -13.93 -37.79
C ALA A 91 -13.64 -12.80 -38.78
N ILE A 92 -12.67 -12.39 -39.61
CA ILE A 92 -12.84 -11.33 -40.61
C ILE A 92 -14.04 -11.61 -41.53
N ARG A 93 -14.26 -12.89 -41.88
CA ARG A 93 -15.43 -13.34 -42.66
C ARG A 93 -16.76 -12.92 -42.01
N ASN A 94 -16.89 -13.10 -40.70
CA ASN A 94 -18.11 -12.80 -39.96
C ASN A 94 -18.29 -11.28 -39.81
N LEU A 95 -17.19 -10.53 -39.59
CA LEU A 95 -17.21 -9.07 -39.54
C LEU A 95 -17.76 -8.45 -40.84
N LEU A 96 -17.32 -8.97 -42.00
CA LEU A 96 -17.79 -8.49 -43.32
C LEU A 96 -19.25 -8.87 -43.62
N GLN A 97 -19.83 -9.83 -42.90
CA GLN A 97 -21.22 -10.26 -43.05
C GLN A 97 -22.18 -9.52 -42.10
N LEU A 98 -21.65 -8.71 -41.17
CA LEU A 98 -22.49 -7.95 -40.25
C LEU A 98 -23.36 -6.95 -41.02
N ALA A 99 -24.64 -6.96 -40.70
CA ALA A 99 -25.63 -6.06 -41.27
C ALA A 99 -26.42 -5.39 -40.15
N GLN A 100 -27.28 -4.45 -40.52
CA GLN A 100 -28.22 -3.87 -39.57
C GLN A 100 -29.07 -4.98 -38.94
N GLY A 101 -29.10 -5.01 -37.61
CA GLY A 101 -29.83 -6.04 -36.85
C GLY A 101 -29.00 -7.26 -36.47
N SER A 102 -27.74 -7.37 -36.90
CA SER A 102 -26.84 -8.40 -36.38
C SER A 102 -26.55 -8.18 -34.89
N VAL A 103 -26.67 -9.23 -34.09
CA VAL A 103 -26.32 -9.23 -32.67
C VAL A 103 -24.96 -9.91 -32.52
N VAL A 104 -24.04 -9.26 -31.80
CA VAL A 104 -22.70 -9.78 -31.53
C VAL A 104 -22.57 -10.00 -30.02
N GLU A 105 -22.22 -11.22 -29.64
CA GLU A 105 -21.97 -11.58 -28.25
C GLU A 105 -20.60 -11.05 -27.81
N LEU A 106 -20.56 -10.45 -26.62
CA LEU A 106 -19.36 -9.92 -25.99
C LEU A 106 -18.92 -10.85 -24.86
N ASP A 107 -17.63 -10.81 -24.52
CA ASP A 107 -17.00 -11.66 -23.50
C ASP A 107 -17.45 -11.27 -22.06
N GLY A 108 -18.01 -10.08 -21.87
CA GLY A 108 -18.45 -9.58 -20.56
C GLY A 108 -19.80 -10.18 -20.13
N LEU A 109 -19.89 -10.64 -18.88
CA LEU A 109 -21.14 -11.17 -18.34
C LEU A 109 -22.10 -10.04 -17.94
N ALA A 110 -23.39 -10.26 -18.16
CA ALA A 110 -24.41 -9.30 -17.76
C ALA A 110 -24.42 -9.15 -16.23
N GLY A 111 -24.30 -7.91 -15.76
CA GLY A 111 -24.30 -7.57 -14.34
C GLY A 111 -22.90 -7.48 -13.71
N GLU A 112 -21.84 -7.83 -14.43
CA GLU A 112 -20.47 -7.54 -13.98
C GLU A 112 -20.13 -6.06 -14.16
N PRO A 113 -19.26 -5.49 -13.29
CA PRO A 113 -18.80 -4.13 -13.46
C PRO A 113 -17.98 -4.01 -14.76
N MET A 114 -18.17 -2.90 -15.47
CA MET A 114 -17.48 -2.57 -16.70
C MET A 114 -16.07 -2.08 -16.45
N ASP A 115 -15.20 -2.38 -17.41
CA ASP A 115 -13.83 -1.88 -17.42
C ASP A 115 -13.79 -0.40 -17.84
N VAL A 116 -13.08 0.39 -17.04
CA VAL A 116 -12.79 1.79 -17.31
C VAL A 116 -11.32 1.94 -17.64
N LEU A 117 -11.04 2.37 -18.86
CA LEU A 117 -9.71 2.51 -19.40
C LEU A 117 -9.37 3.97 -19.61
N VAL A 118 -8.11 4.32 -19.38
CA VAL A 118 -7.53 5.61 -19.73
C VAL A 118 -6.31 5.35 -20.58
N ASN A 119 -6.24 5.97 -21.76
CA ASN A 119 -5.21 5.70 -22.77
C ASN A 119 -5.01 4.19 -23.05
N GLY A 120 -6.09 3.41 -23.02
CA GLY A 120 -6.05 1.96 -23.23
C GLY A 120 -5.55 1.13 -22.05
N CYS A 121 -5.28 1.75 -20.89
CA CYS A 121 -4.92 1.04 -19.66
C CYS A 121 -6.11 0.96 -18.70
N LEU A 122 -6.40 -0.24 -18.16
CA LEU A 122 -7.42 -0.43 -17.13
C LEU A 122 -7.03 0.32 -15.85
N ILE A 123 -7.87 1.26 -15.43
CA ILE A 123 -7.68 2.06 -14.22
C ILE A 123 -8.71 1.78 -13.14
N ALA A 124 -9.91 1.36 -13.53
CA ALA A 124 -11.04 1.20 -12.62
C ALA A 124 -12.05 0.21 -13.20
N GLN A 125 -12.95 -0.22 -12.33
CA GLN A 125 -14.16 -0.93 -12.70
C GLN A 125 -15.36 -0.15 -12.16
N GLY A 126 -16.49 -0.22 -12.88
CA GLY A 126 -17.69 0.48 -12.46
C GLY A 126 -18.94 0.00 -13.13
N GLU A 127 -20.07 0.28 -12.52
CA GLU A 127 -21.39 -0.07 -13.05
C GLU A 127 -22.03 1.11 -13.78
N VAL A 128 -22.80 0.82 -14.82
CA VAL A 128 -23.51 1.83 -15.60
C VAL A 128 -24.73 2.29 -14.83
N VAL A 129 -24.85 3.61 -14.68
CA VAL A 129 -26.00 4.27 -14.07
C VAL A 129 -26.58 5.27 -15.05
N VAL A 130 -27.85 5.62 -14.90
CA VAL A 130 -28.48 6.69 -15.70
C VAL A 130 -28.69 7.89 -14.79
N VAL A 131 -28.18 9.05 -15.21
CA VAL A 131 -28.31 10.32 -14.49
C VAL A 131 -28.78 11.38 -15.47
N ASN A 132 -29.95 11.97 -15.23
CA ASN A 132 -30.54 13.01 -16.10
C ASN A 132 -30.59 12.60 -17.59
N ASP A 133 -31.13 11.40 -17.86
CA ASP A 133 -31.21 10.79 -19.20
C ASP A 133 -29.87 10.60 -19.92
N LYS A 134 -28.76 10.68 -19.18
CA LYS A 134 -27.41 10.39 -19.67
C LYS A 134 -26.86 9.14 -19.01
N PHE A 135 -26.07 8.40 -19.76
CA PHE A 135 -25.25 7.33 -19.18
C PHE A 135 -24.16 7.95 -18.30
N GLY A 136 -24.02 7.43 -17.09
CA GLY A 136 -22.95 7.70 -16.16
C GLY A 136 -22.38 6.37 -15.66
N ILE A 137 -21.26 6.45 -14.94
CA ILE A 137 -20.60 5.25 -14.40
C ILE A 137 -20.28 5.52 -12.94
N ARG A 138 -20.71 4.59 -12.09
CA ARG A 138 -20.34 4.57 -10.68
C ARG A 138 -19.14 3.63 -10.53
N LEU A 139 -18.00 4.20 -10.13
CA LEU A 139 -16.79 3.44 -9.89
C LEU A 139 -16.98 2.53 -8.66
N THR A 140 -16.76 1.24 -8.84
CA THR A 140 -16.82 0.23 -7.78
C THR A 140 -15.44 -0.07 -7.22
N ASP A 141 -14.44 -0.17 -8.08
CA ASP A 141 -13.04 -0.39 -7.72
C ASP A 141 -12.12 0.51 -8.56
N ILE A 142 -11.06 1.03 -7.96
CA ILE A 142 -10.13 1.93 -8.65
C ILE A 142 -8.71 1.86 -8.06
N ILE A 143 -7.72 1.84 -8.95
CA ILE A 143 -6.31 1.83 -8.55
C ILE A 143 -5.90 3.13 -7.83
N THR A 144 -4.77 3.07 -7.12
CA THR A 144 -4.26 4.20 -6.35
C THR A 144 -3.87 5.38 -7.26
N PRO A 145 -3.96 6.64 -6.79
CA PRO A 145 -3.60 7.81 -7.60
C PRO A 145 -2.16 7.74 -8.17
N SER A 146 -1.22 7.26 -7.37
CA SER A 146 0.19 7.08 -7.78
C SER A 146 0.34 6.09 -8.94
N GLU A 147 -0.45 5.02 -8.97
CA GLU A 147 -0.45 4.04 -10.07
C GLU A 147 -1.10 4.59 -11.33
N ARG A 148 -2.10 5.45 -11.22
CA ARG A 148 -2.73 6.12 -12.38
C ARG A 148 -1.70 6.95 -13.13
N ILE A 149 -0.95 7.80 -12.41
CA ILE A 149 0.09 8.66 -13.00
C ILE A 149 1.16 7.80 -13.71
N ARG A 150 1.55 6.68 -13.10
CA ARG A 150 2.50 5.74 -13.73
C ARG A 150 1.94 5.11 -15.00
N LYS A 151 0.65 4.76 -15.02
CA LYS A 151 -0.02 4.15 -16.18
C LYS A 151 -0.30 5.14 -17.30
N LEU A 152 -0.43 6.44 -17.01
CA LEU A 152 -0.55 7.49 -18.03
C LEU A 152 0.77 7.79 -18.75
N ASN A 153 1.91 7.60 -18.08
CA ASN A 153 3.25 7.90 -18.61
C ASN A 153 3.88 6.75 -19.42
N ARG A 154 3.16 5.66 -19.67
CA ARG A 154 3.66 4.50 -20.43
C ARG A 154 3.21 4.55 -21.88
#